data_AF-A0A8S3E716-F1
#
_entry.id   AF-A0A8S3E716-F1
#
_cell.length_a   1.000
_cell.length_b   1.000
_cell.length_c   1.000
_cell.angle_alpha   90.00
_cell.angle_beta   90.00
_cell.angle_gamma   90.00
#
_symmetry.space_group_name_H-M   'P 1'
#
loop_
_entity.id
_entity.type
_entity.pdbx_description
1 polymer ?
#
loop_
_entity_poly.entity_id
_entity_poly.type
_entity_poly.pdbx_seq_one_letter_code
_entity_poly.pdbx_strand_id
1 'polypeptide(L)'
;MSGLKSTAAMLSRRRMTQNYLVIWVDGKIDENNDDCRNTLVQLRAVISDVNVCTTPEQCVEFLNEIDDGKAFIISSGARGQTL
;
A
#
# COMPACT_ATOMS: atom_id res chain seq x y z
N MET A 1 -46.81 17.35 1.34
CA MET A 1 -45.56 17.89 1.91
C MET A 1 -44.71 16.74 2.41
N SER A 2 -43.48 16.66 1.88
CA SER A 2 -42.25 16.12 2.50
C SER A 2 -42.33 14.80 3.28
N GLY A 3 -41.55 13.78 2.96
CA GLY A 3 -40.40 13.71 2.08
C GLY A 3 -39.72 12.39 2.33
N LEU A 4 -39.36 11.74 1.23
CA LEU A 4 -38.47 10.59 1.17
C LEU A 4 -37.20 10.94 1.95
N LYS A 5 -37.06 10.46 3.19
CA LYS A 5 -35.81 10.63 3.96
C LYS A 5 -34.78 9.67 3.39
N SER A 6 -34.12 10.19 2.38
CA SER A 6 -32.88 9.78 1.74
C SER A 6 -32.08 8.74 2.53
N THR A 7 -31.95 7.56 1.94
CA THR A 7 -30.97 6.51 2.29
C THR A 7 -29.51 6.98 2.13
N ALA A 8 -29.26 8.20 1.62
CA ALA A 8 -27.91 8.73 1.44
C ALA A 8 -27.19 9.08 2.75
N ALA A 9 -27.88 9.21 3.89
CA ALA A 9 -27.24 9.56 5.16
C ALA A 9 -26.55 8.39 5.87
N MET A 10 -26.79 7.14 5.45
CA MET A 10 -26.12 5.95 6.00
C MET A 10 -24.83 5.58 5.26
N LEU A 11 -24.44 6.35 4.24
CA LEU A 11 -23.18 6.16 3.52
C LEU A 11 -22.02 7.01 4.09
N SER A 12 -22.28 7.88 5.08
CA SER A 12 -21.36 8.97 5.41
C SER A 12 -20.38 8.75 6.57
N ARG A 13 -20.18 7.52 7.10
CA ARG A 13 -19.19 7.29 8.19
C ARG A 13 -18.42 5.97 8.16
N ARG A 14 -18.49 5.18 7.09
CA ARG A 14 -17.31 4.36 6.80
C ARG A 14 -16.29 5.38 6.31
N ARG A 15 -15.29 5.73 7.14
CA ARG A 15 -14.03 6.21 6.59
C ARG A 15 -13.76 5.24 5.45
N MET A 16 -13.89 5.69 4.21
CA MET A 16 -13.26 5.01 3.10
C MET A 16 -11.80 5.05 3.51
N THR A 17 -11.32 3.97 4.15
CA THR A 17 -9.91 3.69 4.26
C THR A 17 -9.48 3.70 2.81
N GLN A 18 -8.96 4.83 2.36
CA GLN A 18 -8.44 4.95 1.01
C GLN A 18 -7.50 3.76 0.89
N ASN A 19 -7.81 2.89 -0.09
CA ASN A 19 -7.15 1.61 -0.24
C ASN A 19 -5.75 1.90 -0.79
N TYR A 20 -4.86 2.32 0.12
CA TYR A 20 -3.51 2.68 -0.21
C TYR A 20 -2.69 1.41 -0.12
N LEU A 21 -2.20 0.96 -1.27
CA LEU A 21 -1.19 -0.06 -1.33
C LEU A 21 0.17 0.61 -1.12
N VAL A 22 1.01 0.03 -0.27
CA VAL A 22 2.44 0.35 -0.25
C VAL A 22 3.21 -0.82 -0.84
N ILE A 23 4.06 -0.52 -1.82
CA ILE A 23 5.02 -1.47 -2.38
C ILE A 23 6.41 -1.01 -1.98
N TRP A 24 7.11 -1.81 -1.17
CA TRP A 24 8.52 -1.60 -0.86
C TRP A 24 9.37 -2.36 -1.86
N VAL A 25 10.05 -1.64 -2.73
CA VAL A 25 10.93 -2.17 -3.78
C VAL A 25 12.38 -2.15 -3.30
N ASP A 26 12.94 -3.33 -3.07
CA ASP A 26 14.33 -3.50 -2.68
C ASP A 26 14.81 -4.92 -3.04
N GLY A 27 15.77 -5.02 -3.96
CA GLY A 27 16.34 -6.29 -4.40
C GLY A 27 17.27 -6.98 -3.40
N LYS A 28 17.55 -6.35 -2.26
CA LYS A 28 18.41 -6.86 -1.18
C LYS A 28 17.68 -6.93 0.16
N ILE A 29 16.38 -6.67 0.19
CA ILE A 29 15.62 -6.76 1.44
C ILE A 29 15.62 -8.20 1.95
N ASP A 30 15.89 -8.34 3.23
CA ASP A 30 15.80 -9.59 3.96
C ASP A 30 14.73 -9.43 5.04
N GLU A 31 13.58 -10.05 4.84
CA GLU A 31 12.47 -10.01 5.79
C GLU A 31 12.80 -10.70 7.13
N ASN A 32 13.93 -11.40 7.25
CA ASN A 32 14.40 -11.95 8.52
C ASN A 32 15.27 -10.97 9.31
N ASN A 33 15.75 -9.89 8.68
CA ASN A 33 16.50 -8.86 9.36
C ASN A 33 15.60 -8.12 10.37
N ASP A 34 16.06 -7.96 11.61
CA ASP A 34 15.24 -7.37 12.68
C ASP A 34 14.81 -5.93 12.40
N ASP A 35 15.66 -5.12 11.74
CA ASP A 35 15.31 -3.76 11.36
C ASP A 35 14.24 -3.74 10.26
N CYS A 36 14.35 -4.65 9.28
CA CYS A 36 13.34 -4.83 8.24
C CYS A 36 11.99 -5.23 8.87
N ARG A 37 11.99 -6.24 9.74
CA ARG A 37 10.80 -6.71 10.45
C ARG A 37 10.16 -5.60 11.28
N ASN A 38 10.95 -4.88 12.06
CA ASN A 38 10.45 -3.77 12.87
C ASN A 38 9.85 -2.66 12.00
N THR A 39 10.50 -2.33 10.87
CA THR A 39 9.98 -1.34 9.93
C THR A 39 8.68 -1.80 9.29
N LEU A 40 8.59 -3.05 8.84
CA LEU A 40 7.37 -3.63 8.27
C LEU A 40 6.23 -3.67 9.29
N VAL A 41 6.51 -4.00 10.55
CA VAL A 41 5.51 -3.96 11.64
C VAL A 41 4.98 -2.55 11.84
N GLN A 42 5.85 -1.54 11.87
CA GLN A 42 5.43 -0.14 12.00
C GLN A 42 4.65 0.36 10.78
N LEU A 43 5.07 -0.02 9.57
CA LEU A 43 4.36 0.32 8.34
C LEU A 43 2.96 -0.28 8.32
N ARG A 44 2.85 -1.57 8.67
CA ARG A 44 1.59 -2.32 8.71
C ARG A 44 0.63 -1.82 9.79
N ALA A 45 1.14 -1.16 10.83
CA ALA A 45 0.31 -0.51 11.84
C ALA A 45 -0.40 0.75 11.31
N VAL A 46 0.14 1.38 10.26
CA VAL A 46 -0.42 2.60 9.64
C VAL A 46 -1.22 2.27 8.38
N ILE A 47 -0.74 1.33 7.58
CA ILE A 47 -1.33 0.94 6.29
C ILE A 47 -1.47 -0.59 6.28
N SER A 48 -2.69 -1.10 6.08
CA SER A 48 -2.95 -2.54 6.16
C SER A 48 -2.35 -3.34 5.01
N ASP A 49 -2.11 -2.71 3.87
CA ASP A 49 -1.68 -3.36 2.63
C ASP A 49 -0.26 -2.93 2.26
N VAL A 50 0.71 -3.71 2.74
CA VAL A 50 2.15 -3.47 2.55
C VAL A 50 2.78 -4.72 1.95
N ASN A 51 3.21 -4.61 0.70
CA ASN A 51 3.85 -5.66 -0.06
C ASN A 51 5.34 -5.35 -0.28
N VAL A 52 6.17 -6.38 -0.19
CA VAL A 52 7.61 -6.30 -0.45
C VAL A 52 7.86 -6.87 -1.84
N CYS A 53 8.59 -6.12 -2.66
CA CYS A 53 8.96 -6.48 -4.00
C CYS A 53 10.49 -6.58 -4.11
N THR A 54 10.98 -7.76 -4.47
CA THR A 54 12.42 -8.00 -4.68
C THR A 54 12.81 -8.10 -6.15
N THR A 55 11.86 -8.41 -7.03
CA THR A 55 12.07 -8.55 -8.47
C THR A 55 11.13 -7.64 -9.29
N PRO A 56 11.57 -7.14 -10.45
CA PRO A 56 10.70 -6.32 -11.31
C PRO A 56 9.36 -6.97 -11.65
N GLU A 57 9.33 -8.29 -11.86
CA GLU A 57 8.15 -9.05 -12.23
C GLU A 57 7.10 -9.02 -11.11
N GLN A 58 7.54 -9.25 -9.86
CA GLN A 58 6.69 -9.21 -8.68
C GLN A 58 6.07 -7.82 -8.47
N CYS A 59 6.84 -6.76 -8.74
CA CYS A 59 6.34 -5.38 -8.69
C CYS A 59 5.22 -5.14 -9.73
N VAL A 60 5.39 -5.66 -10.95
CA VAL A 60 4.39 -5.52 -12.02
C VAL A 60 3.11 -6.28 -11.67
N GLU A 61 3.22 -7.47 -11.08
CA GLU A 61 2.07 -8.23 -10.58
C GLU A 61 1.28 -7.43 -9.55
N PHE A 62 1.94 -6.89 -8.52
CA PHE A 62 1.28 -6.07 -7.50
C PHE A 62 0.62 -4.82 -8.05
N LEU A 63 1.19 -4.19 -9.08
CA LEU A 63 0.60 -3.01 -9.73
C LEU A 63 -0.62 -3.37 -10.59
N ASN A 64 -0.62 -4.54 -11.24
CA ASN A 64 -1.73 -5.00 -12.07
C ASN A 64 -2.93 -5.46 -11.24
N GLU A 65 -2.74 -5.83 -9.97
CA GLU A 65 -3.83 -6.19 -9.05
C GLU A 65 -4.62 -4.97 -8.54
N ILE A 66 -4.15 -3.75 -8.82
CA ILE A 66 -4.79 -2.52 -8.36
C ILE A 66 -5.85 -2.09 -9.37
N ASP A 67 -7.12 -2.32 -9.02
CA ASP A 67 -8.25 -2.04 -9.92
C ASP A 67 -8.63 -0.54 -9.94
N ASP A 68 -8.71 0.13 -8.79
CA ASP A 68 -9.12 1.55 -8.69
C ASP A 68 -8.44 2.29 -7.50
N GLY A 69 -7.20 1.89 -7.19
CA GLY A 69 -6.43 2.33 -6.01
C GLY A 69 -5.21 3.21 -6.32
N LYS A 70 -4.62 3.79 -5.28
CA LYS A 70 -3.33 4.49 -5.36
C LYS A 70 -2.26 3.63 -4.70
N ALA A 71 -1.16 3.40 -5.41
CA ALA A 71 0.04 2.80 -4.84
C ALA A 71 1.04 3.88 -4.39
N PHE A 72 1.66 3.66 -3.24
CA PHE A 72 2.88 4.34 -2.83
C PHE A 72 4.04 3.39 -2.99
N ILE A 73 5.11 3.84 -3.64
CA ILE A 73 6.32 3.05 -3.82
C ILE A 73 7.41 3.60 -2.90
N ILE A 74 7.95 2.74 -2.05
CA ILE A 74 9.16 3.01 -1.27
C ILE A 74 10.28 2.26 -1.97
N SER A 75 11.26 2.98 -2.50
CA SER A 75 12.43 2.38 -3.17
C SER A 75 13.67 2.63 -2.32
N SER A 76 14.40 1.58 -1.96
CA SER A 76 15.69 1.75 -1.31
C SER A 76 16.71 2.24 -2.33
N GLY A 77 17.57 3.17 -1.92
CA GLY A 77 18.40 4.01 -2.81
C GLY A 77 19.48 3.30 -3.64
N ALA A 78 19.47 1.97 -3.77
CA ALA A 78 20.46 1.24 -4.56
C ALA A 78 20.30 1.41 -6.08
N ARG A 79 19.10 1.72 -6.58
CA ARG A 79 18.84 1.84 -8.04
C ARG A 79 18.89 3.27 -8.58
N GLY A 80 19.00 4.28 -7.71
CA GLY A 80 19.18 5.68 -8.11
C GLY A 80 20.65 6.09 -8.34
N GLN A 81 21.60 5.19 -8.06
CA GLN A 81 23.05 5.46 -8.17
C GLN A 81 23.64 5.04 -9.52
N THR A 82 22.81 4.71 -10.51
CA THR A 82 23.26 4.35 -11.86
C THR A 82 22.56 5.20 -12.92
N LEU A 83 22.66 6.52 -12.76
CA LEU A 83 22.54 7.48 -13.86
C LEU A 83 23.90 8.13 -14.09
#